data_AF-Q26CH8-F1
#
_entry.id   AF-Q26CH8-F1
#
_cell.length_a   1.000
_cell.length_b   1.000
_cell.length_c   1.000
_cell.angle_alpha   90.00
_cell.angle_beta   90.00
_cell.angle_gamma   90.00
#
_symmetry.space_group_name_H-M   'P 1'
#
loop_
_entity.id
_entity.type
_entity.pdbx_description
1 polymer ?
#
loop_
_entity_poly.entity_id
_entity_poly.type
_entity_poly.pdbx_seq_one_letter_code
_entity_poly.pdbx_strand_id
1 'polypeptide(L)'
;MTYYTFHIDDSGAIEDIDEKIVNGQKIPVCKMYDDEEFNNLNDILQSINDYILNERALNIFKDCKTIPYELRNAKVLRKEKVLGFLKRYTSYNYYELTFPDQNAAYCYDWIDFEKSDVSATDNSQQKLKITSHQQVLDMIKENKSDSELSYSIETRKIVFNQQFDTEIDLFKIPLYSWGIYISERLKNKLEQSQITDIGFADHKEQLGTVWKPYFPLVEFSS
;
A
#
# COMPACT_ATOMS: atom_id res chain seq x y z
N MET A 1 -12.65 -17.66 -1.49
CA MET A 1 -11.29 -17.12 -1.66
C MET A 1 -11.22 -15.88 -0.79
N THR A 2 -10.19 -15.76 0.04
CA THR A 2 -10.10 -14.68 1.05
C THR A 2 -8.85 -13.86 0.79
N TYR A 3 -9.03 -12.55 0.76
CA TYR A 3 -7.95 -11.57 0.70
C TYR A 3 -8.02 -10.69 1.93
N TYR A 4 -6.85 -10.23 2.34
CA TYR A 4 -6.68 -9.39 3.51
C TYR A 4 -6.05 -8.08 3.09
N THR A 5 -6.42 -6.99 3.75
CA THR A 5 -5.64 -5.77 3.65
C THR A 5 -4.35 -5.96 4.45
N PHE A 6 -3.24 -5.55 3.87
CA PHE A 6 -1.92 -5.60 4.48
C PHE A 6 -1.57 -4.22 5.01
N HIS A 7 -1.22 -4.13 6.29
CA HIS A 7 -0.81 -2.89 6.95
C HIS A 7 0.45 -3.12 7.78
N ILE A 8 1.12 -2.02 8.09
CA ILE A 8 2.31 -2.00 8.95
C ILE A 8 1.87 -1.43 10.30
N ASP A 9 2.33 -2.04 11.38
CA ASP A 9 1.97 -1.65 12.76
C ASP A 9 2.77 -0.43 13.25
N ASP A 10 3.74 0.01 12.45
CA ASP A 10 4.51 1.27 12.54
C ASP A 10 5.36 1.37 13.81
N SER A 11 5.76 0.25 14.43
CA SER A 11 6.74 0.27 15.52
C SER A 11 8.17 0.54 15.01
N GLY A 12 8.38 0.48 13.69
CA GLY A 12 9.58 0.92 12.99
C GLY A 12 9.26 1.94 11.89
N ALA A 13 9.31 3.22 12.24
CA ALA A 13 8.91 4.30 11.34
C ALA A 13 10.10 5.07 10.77
N ILE A 14 9.99 5.49 9.50
CA ILE A 14 10.97 6.36 8.84
C ILE A 14 10.57 7.83 9.07
N GLU A 15 11.45 8.60 9.70
CA GLU A 15 11.29 10.03 9.95
C GLU A 15 11.60 10.86 8.69
N ASP A 16 12.65 10.46 7.96
CA ASP A 16 13.21 11.24 6.85
C ASP A 16 13.86 10.34 5.81
N ILE A 17 13.78 10.72 4.55
CA ILE A 17 14.38 10.00 3.42
C ILE A 17 15.22 10.97 2.60
N ASP A 18 16.53 10.74 2.61
CA ASP A 18 17.47 11.40 1.71
C ASP A 18 17.76 10.50 0.49
N GLU A 19 18.09 11.08 -0.65
CA GLU A 19 18.68 10.34 -1.76
C GLU A 19 20.20 10.55 -1.82
N LYS A 20 20.97 9.47 -1.96
CA LYS A 20 22.41 9.54 -2.24
C LYS A 20 22.76 8.86 -3.55
N ILE A 21 23.64 9.48 -4.31
CA ILE A 21 24.20 8.88 -5.52
C ILE A 21 25.42 8.05 -5.13
N VAL A 22 25.34 6.74 -5.35
CA VAL A 22 26.44 5.80 -5.14
C VAL A 22 26.65 5.04 -6.44
N ASN A 23 27.84 5.14 -7.03
CA ASN A 23 28.17 4.51 -8.31
C ASN A 23 27.16 4.84 -9.44
N GLY A 24 26.65 6.07 -9.46
CA GLY A 24 25.66 6.53 -10.45
C GLY A 24 24.22 6.06 -10.19
N GLN A 25 23.98 5.28 -9.13
CA GLN A 25 22.65 4.87 -8.71
C GLN A 25 22.16 5.73 -7.55
N LYS A 26 20.89 6.16 -7.63
CA LYS A 26 20.21 6.79 -6.50
C LYS A 26 19.83 5.71 -5.48
N ILE A 27 20.25 5.89 -4.24
CA ILE A 27 19.97 5.02 -3.11
C ILE A 27 19.25 5.83 -2.05
N PRO A 28 18.01 5.47 -1.68
CA PRO A 28 17.34 6.05 -0.51
C PRO A 28 18.09 5.72 0.78
N VAL A 29 18.26 6.74 1.59
CA VAL A 29 18.83 6.69 2.94
C VAL A 29 17.73 7.10 3.91
N CYS A 30 17.06 6.10 4.47
CA CYS A 30 15.91 6.23 5.35
C CYS A 30 16.40 6.38 6.80
N LYS A 31 16.13 7.50 7.44
CA LYS A 31 16.43 7.73 8.85
C LYS A 31 15.22 7.36 9.68
N MET A 32 15.41 6.48 10.65
CA MET A 32 14.35 6.12 11.59
C MET A 32 14.17 7.18 12.66
N TYR A 33 12.95 7.25 13.22
CA TYR A 33 12.72 7.95 14.47
C TYR A 33 13.65 7.43 15.58
N ASP A 34 13.99 8.31 16.53
CA ASP A 34 14.85 8.01 17.68
C ASP A 34 14.05 7.77 18.97
N ASP A 35 12.72 7.74 18.87
CA ASP A 35 11.80 7.41 19.95
C ASP A 35 11.73 5.89 20.15
N GLU A 36 11.63 5.43 21.40
CA GLU A 36 11.57 4.00 21.73
C GLU A 36 10.31 3.31 21.21
N GLU A 37 9.23 4.05 20.93
CA GLU A 37 8.00 3.52 20.33
C GLU A 37 8.13 3.20 18.83
N PHE A 38 9.01 3.91 18.12
CA PHE A 38 9.06 3.94 16.65
C PHE A 38 10.41 3.50 16.05
N ASN A 39 11.35 3.02 16.87
CA ASN A 39 12.74 2.74 16.45
C ASN A 39 13.08 1.25 16.28
N ASN A 40 12.07 0.38 16.20
CA ASN A 40 12.29 -1.05 16.00
C ASN A 40 12.79 -1.34 14.58
N LEU A 41 13.92 -2.05 14.45
CA LEU A 41 14.43 -2.53 13.16
C LEU A 41 13.64 -3.77 12.72
N ASN A 42 12.45 -3.52 12.18
CA ASN A 42 11.55 -4.55 11.69
C ASN A 42 11.91 -5.02 10.28
N ASP A 43 11.36 -6.16 9.87
CA ASP A 43 11.58 -6.65 8.50
C ASP A 43 10.98 -5.75 7.44
N ILE A 44 9.89 -5.08 7.78
CA ILE A 44 9.14 -4.16 6.93
C ILE A 44 8.97 -2.87 7.72
N LEU A 45 9.38 -1.76 7.13
CA LEU A 45 9.22 -0.42 7.69
C LEU A 45 8.31 0.39 6.79
N GLN A 46 7.46 1.22 7.40
CA GLN A 46 6.57 2.09 6.66
C GLN A 46 7.32 3.28 6.07
N SER A 47 7.08 3.55 4.79
CA SER A 47 7.39 4.81 4.12
C SER A 47 6.11 5.37 3.50
N ILE A 48 6.10 6.66 3.16
CA ILE A 48 4.93 7.41 2.67
C ILE A 48 4.28 6.74 1.44
N ASN A 49 5.09 6.15 0.55
CA ASN A 49 4.60 5.52 -0.68
C ASN A 49 5.13 4.09 -0.91
N ASP A 50 6.02 3.61 -0.03
CA ASP A 50 6.90 2.48 -0.31
C ASP A 50 7.04 1.55 0.89
N TYR A 51 7.46 0.32 0.63
CA TYR A 51 7.91 -0.60 1.67
C TYR A 51 9.42 -0.58 1.73
N ILE A 52 9.97 -0.35 2.93
CA ILE A 52 11.39 -0.53 3.17
C ILE A 52 11.58 -1.91 3.81
N LEU A 53 12.12 -2.84 3.03
CA LEU A 53 12.19 -4.26 3.36
C LEU A 53 13.63 -4.69 3.64
N ASN A 54 13.85 -5.52 4.64
CA ASN A 54 15.10 -6.25 4.72
C ASN A 54 15.12 -7.41 3.69
N GLU A 55 16.25 -8.11 3.60
CA GLU A 55 16.41 -9.22 2.65
C GLU A 55 15.43 -10.39 2.89
N ARG A 56 15.10 -10.65 4.16
CA ARG A 56 14.22 -11.75 4.56
C ARG A 56 12.80 -11.53 4.03
N ALA A 57 12.21 -10.35 4.28
CA ALA A 57 10.91 -10.00 3.74
C ALA A 57 10.91 -9.96 2.22
N LEU A 58 11.93 -9.33 1.61
CA LEU A 58 12.06 -9.23 0.15
C LEU A 58 11.99 -10.59 -0.56
N ASN A 59 12.67 -11.61 -0.02
CA ASN A 59 12.69 -12.94 -0.63
C ASN A 59 11.29 -13.58 -0.66
N ILE A 60 10.44 -13.31 0.33
CA ILE A 60 9.05 -13.78 0.31
C ILE A 60 8.28 -13.11 -0.84
N PHE A 61 8.43 -11.80 -1.02
CA PHE A 61 7.74 -11.08 -2.11
C PHE A 61 8.21 -11.51 -3.51
N LYS A 62 9.49 -11.86 -3.68
CA LYS A 62 10.03 -12.38 -4.95
C LYS A 62 9.41 -13.72 -5.37
N ASP A 63 9.02 -14.54 -4.39
CA ASP A 63 8.45 -15.87 -4.62
C ASP A 63 6.92 -15.86 -4.76
N CYS A 64 6.30 -14.68 -4.81
CA CYS A 64 4.85 -14.51 -4.87
C CYS A 64 4.40 -13.90 -6.19
N LYS A 65 3.16 -14.20 -6.60
CA LYS A 65 2.58 -13.62 -7.81
C LYS A 65 2.04 -12.23 -7.50
N THR A 66 2.85 -11.19 -7.64
CA THR A 66 2.44 -9.81 -7.33
C THR A 66 2.13 -9.01 -8.60
N ILE A 67 1.43 -7.88 -8.45
CA ILE A 67 1.47 -6.85 -9.49
C ILE A 67 2.93 -6.39 -9.73
N PRO A 68 3.29 -5.92 -10.94
CA PRO A 68 4.65 -5.49 -11.21
C PRO A 68 5.13 -4.41 -10.23
N TYR A 69 6.37 -4.55 -9.74
CA TYR A 69 6.97 -3.66 -8.75
C TYR A 69 8.31 -3.11 -9.22
N GLU A 70 8.73 -2.02 -8.59
CA GLU A 70 10.09 -1.49 -8.68
C GLU A 70 10.87 -1.87 -7.41
N LEU A 71 12.15 -2.18 -7.59
CA LEU A 71 13.04 -2.58 -6.50
C LEU A 71 14.34 -1.80 -6.58
N ARG A 72 14.74 -1.18 -5.47
CA ARG A 72 16.01 -0.46 -5.35
C ARG A 72 16.70 -0.80 -4.03
N ASN A 73 18.03 -0.71 -4.00
CA ASN A 73 18.76 -0.83 -2.74
C ASN A 73 18.45 0.37 -1.85
N ALA A 74 18.32 0.16 -0.55
CA ALA A 74 18.09 1.19 0.44
C ALA A 74 19.06 1.05 1.62
N LYS A 75 19.24 2.14 2.36
CA LYS A 75 19.95 2.14 3.65
C LYS A 75 19.03 2.66 4.73
N VAL A 76 18.89 1.90 5.81
CA VAL A 76 18.21 2.36 7.01
C VAL A 76 19.25 2.85 8.01
N LEU A 77 19.07 4.05 8.55
CA LEU A 77 19.89 4.64 9.59
C LEU A 77 19.10 4.70 10.89
N ARG A 78 19.60 4.03 11.93
CA ARG A 78 19.03 4.09 13.28
C ARG A 78 20.04 4.68 14.25
N LYS A 79 19.59 5.58 15.13
CA LYS A 79 20.43 6.05 16.24
C LYS A 79 20.50 5.00 17.33
N GLU A 80 21.70 4.61 17.71
CA GLU A 80 21.95 3.63 18.77
C GLU A 80 22.77 4.26 19.89
N LYS A 81 22.46 3.89 21.13
CA LYS A 81 23.20 4.33 22.32
C LYS A 81 24.60 3.70 22.30
N VAL A 82 25.62 4.54 22.35
CA VAL A 82 27.04 4.17 22.48
C VAL A 82 27.58 4.86 23.72
N LEU A 83 28.05 4.10 24.72
CA LEU A 83 28.61 4.63 25.98
C LEU A 83 27.68 5.64 26.70
N GLY A 84 26.72 5.12 27.47
CA GLY A 84 25.83 5.90 28.34
C GLY A 84 24.75 6.66 27.56
N PHE A 85 25.06 7.86 27.06
CA PHE A 85 24.11 8.81 26.49
C PHE A 85 24.46 9.32 25.08
N LEU A 86 25.64 9.02 24.56
CA LEU A 86 25.99 9.40 23.18
C LEU A 86 25.25 8.48 22.22
N LYS A 87 24.53 9.05 21.24
CA LYS A 87 23.89 8.28 20.17
C LYS A 87 24.68 8.41 18.87
N ARG A 88 24.81 7.32 18.12
CA ARG A 88 25.42 7.31 16.78
C ARG A 88 24.52 6.59 15.80
N TYR A 89 24.56 7.02 14.54
CA TYR A 89 23.86 6.30 13.47
C TYR A 89 24.61 5.02 13.12
N THR A 90 23.88 3.91 13.18
CA THR A 90 24.25 2.63 12.59
C THR A 90 23.47 2.45 11.28
N SER A 91 24.11 1.90 10.25
CA SER A 91 23.53 1.73 8.92
C SER A 91 23.24 0.26 8.62
N TYR A 92 22.06 -0.02 8.07
CA TYR A 92 21.59 -1.35 7.73
C TYR A 92 21.20 -1.42 6.25
N ASN A 93 21.38 -2.60 5.65
CA ASN A 93 20.99 -2.85 4.27
C ASN A 93 19.51 -3.22 4.21
N TYR A 94 18.76 -2.45 3.44
CA TYR A 94 17.35 -2.69 3.14
C TYR A 94 17.14 -2.52 1.63
N TYR A 95 15.89 -2.66 1.20
CA TYR A 95 15.44 -2.48 -0.16
C TYR A 95 14.17 -1.65 -0.14
N GLU A 96 14.06 -0.74 -1.09
CA GLU A 96 12.82 -0.03 -1.36
C GLU A 96 12.03 -0.84 -2.39
N LEU A 97 10.86 -1.33 -1.97
CA LEU A 97 9.90 -2.03 -2.80
C LEU A 97 8.69 -1.13 -3.02
N THR A 98 8.52 -0.69 -4.27
CA THR A 98 7.41 0.15 -4.69
C THR A 98 6.49 -0.64 -5.59
N PHE A 99 5.18 -0.50 -5.40
CA PHE A 99 4.18 -0.92 -6.37
C PHE A 99 3.64 0.35 -7.03
N PRO A 100 4.10 0.77 -8.22
CA PRO A 100 3.59 1.98 -8.87
C PRO A 100 2.11 1.85 -9.30
N ASP A 101 1.32 2.92 -9.21
CA ASP A 101 -0.12 2.90 -9.57
C ASP A 101 -0.35 2.48 -11.02
N GLN A 102 0.51 2.90 -11.94
CA GLN A 102 0.43 2.51 -13.35
C GLN A 102 0.56 1.00 -13.57
N ASN A 103 1.23 0.29 -12.66
CA ASN A 103 1.39 -1.17 -12.74
C ASN A 103 0.15 -1.92 -12.24
N ALA A 104 -0.83 -1.22 -11.66
CA ALA A 104 -2.09 -1.79 -11.19
C ALA A 104 -3.29 -1.44 -12.09
N ALA A 105 -3.06 -0.79 -13.24
CA ALA A 105 -4.14 -0.34 -14.12
C ALA A 105 -5.04 -1.49 -14.61
N TYR A 106 -4.47 -2.67 -14.87
CA TYR A 106 -5.24 -3.84 -15.29
C TYR A 106 -6.14 -4.41 -14.19
N CYS A 107 -5.90 -4.07 -12.92
CA CYS A 107 -6.77 -4.47 -11.82
C CYS A 107 -8.18 -3.85 -11.93
N TYR A 108 -8.33 -2.75 -12.69
CA TYR A 108 -9.63 -2.12 -12.93
C TYR A 108 -10.57 -2.99 -13.78
N ASP A 109 -10.01 -3.82 -14.66
CA ASP A 109 -10.77 -4.76 -15.48
C ASP A 109 -11.41 -5.86 -14.64
N TRP A 110 -10.91 -6.09 -13.42
CA TRP A 110 -11.51 -7.04 -12.49
C TRP A 110 -12.76 -6.52 -11.80
N ILE A 111 -13.07 -5.23 -11.86
CA ILE A 111 -14.17 -4.64 -11.08
C ILE A 111 -15.50 -4.81 -11.84
N ASP A 112 -16.47 -5.44 -11.19
CA ASP A 112 -17.88 -5.42 -11.58
C ASP A 112 -18.52 -4.13 -11.08
N PHE A 113 -18.47 -3.05 -11.88
CA PHE A 113 -19.06 -1.75 -11.50
C PHE A 113 -20.58 -1.79 -11.34
N GLU A 114 -21.27 -2.76 -11.93
CA GLU A 114 -22.71 -2.90 -11.78
C GLU A 114 -23.05 -3.34 -10.34
N LYS A 115 -22.29 -4.30 -9.80
CA LYS A 115 -22.47 -4.85 -8.45
C LYS A 115 -21.69 -4.13 -7.35
N SER A 116 -20.70 -3.33 -7.72
CA SER A 116 -19.92 -2.50 -6.80
C SER A 116 -20.72 -1.27 -6.35
N ASP A 117 -20.39 -0.76 -5.17
CA ASP A 117 -20.92 0.50 -4.64
C ASP A 117 -19.84 1.58 -4.76
N VAL A 118 -19.80 2.16 -5.96
CA VAL A 118 -18.89 3.25 -6.35
C VAL A 118 -19.73 4.41 -6.85
N SER A 119 -19.42 5.60 -6.38
CA SER A 119 -20.21 6.79 -6.67
C SER A 119 -19.38 8.05 -6.69
N ALA A 120 -19.85 9.05 -7.42
CA ALA A 120 -19.31 10.39 -7.41
C ALA A 120 -20.32 11.34 -6.75
N THR A 121 -19.84 12.30 -5.98
CA THR A 121 -20.64 13.42 -5.47
C THR A 121 -20.17 14.69 -6.16
N ASP A 122 -21.10 15.41 -6.79
CA ASP A 122 -20.78 16.68 -7.45
C ASP A 122 -20.88 17.89 -6.50
N ASN A 123 -20.63 19.09 -7.04
CA ASN A 123 -20.71 20.35 -6.29
C ASN A 123 -22.10 20.67 -5.72
N SER A 124 -23.16 20.10 -6.31
CA SER A 124 -24.53 20.23 -5.82
C SER A 124 -24.88 19.20 -4.74
N GLN A 125 -23.91 18.39 -4.30
CA GLN A 125 -24.09 17.24 -3.40
C GLN A 125 -24.95 16.13 -4.02
N GLN A 126 -25.14 16.13 -5.35
CA GLN A 126 -25.84 15.06 -6.03
C GLN A 126 -24.93 13.84 -6.16
N LYS A 127 -25.45 12.68 -5.75
CA LYS A 127 -24.75 11.40 -5.85
C LYS A 127 -25.05 10.73 -7.20
N LEU A 128 -24.00 10.39 -7.93
CA LEU A 128 -24.03 9.72 -9.23
C LEU A 128 -23.43 8.32 -9.09
N LYS A 129 -24.14 7.29 -9.56
CA LYS A 129 -23.58 5.93 -9.62
C LYS A 129 -22.50 5.87 -10.70
N ILE A 130 -21.34 5.31 -10.36
CA ILE A 130 -20.28 5.00 -11.32
C ILE A 130 -20.55 3.63 -11.93
N THR A 131 -20.45 3.55 -13.25
CA THR A 131 -20.76 2.34 -14.03
C THR A 131 -19.57 1.78 -14.78
N SER A 132 -18.44 2.50 -14.82
CA SER A 132 -17.19 2.04 -15.43
C SER A 132 -15.98 2.82 -14.91
N HIS A 133 -14.79 2.25 -15.09
CA HIS A 133 -13.54 2.96 -14.81
C HIS A 133 -13.34 4.18 -15.74
N GLN A 134 -13.71 4.06 -17.02
CA GLN A 134 -13.60 5.17 -17.97
C GLN A 134 -14.39 6.40 -17.51
N GLN A 135 -15.60 6.21 -16.98
CA GLN A 135 -16.39 7.30 -16.41
C GLN A 135 -15.66 8.04 -15.28
N VAL A 136 -14.89 7.33 -14.46
CA VAL A 136 -14.06 7.94 -13.39
C VAL A 136 -12.92 8.76 -13.99
N LEU A 137 -12.24 8.24 -15.02
CA LEU A 137 -11.18 8.98 -15.70
C LEU A 137 -11.70 10.25 -16.36
N ASP A 138 -12.89 10.19 -16.96
CA ASP A 138 -13.55 11.36 -17.57
C ASP A 138 -13.87 12.41 -16.50
N MET A 139 -14.44 12.01 -15.35
CA MET A 139 -14.70 12.92 -14.22
C MET A 139 -13.41 13.54 -13.63
N ILE A 140 -12.33 12.76 -13.51
CA ILE A 140 -11.02 13.27 -13.05
C ILE A 140 -10.47 14.31 -14.04
N LYS A 141 -10.67 14.08 -15.34
CA LYS A 141 -10.26 15.02 -16.38
C LYS A 141 -11.08 16.30 -16.31
N GLU A 142 -12.40 16.19 -16.12
CA GLU A 142 -13.31 17.32 -15.96
C GLU A 142 -12.92 18.19 -14.75
N ASN A 143 -12.69 17.60 -13.59
CA ASN A 143 -12.20 18.29 -12.37
C ASN A 143 -10.92 19.10 -12.60
N LYS A 144 -10.05 18.65 -13.51
CA LYS A 144 -8.79 19.33 -13.84
C LYS A 144 -8.99 20.45 -14.86
N SER A 145 -9.98 20.33 -15.74
CA SER A 145 -10.21 21.27 -16.83
C SER A 145 -11.17 22.41 -16.49
N ASP A 146 -12.06 22.21 -15.51
CA ASP A 146 -13.07 23.18 -15.12
C ASP A 146 -13.11 23.31 -13.59
N SER A 147 -12.75 24.49 -13.08
CA SER A 147 -12.74 24.76 -11.64
C SER A 147 -14.13 24.85 -11.01
N GLU A 148 -15.18 25.01 -11.82
CA GLU A 148 -16.57 25.04 -11.38
C GLU A 148 -17.18 23.62 -11.27
N LEU A 149 -16.45 22.60 -11.72
CA LEU A 149 -16.79 21.19 -11.58
C LEU A 149 -15.88 20.54 -10.52
N SER A 150 -16.49 19.84 -9.57
CA SER A 150 -15.75 18.99 -8.65
C SER A 150 -16.58 17.75 -8.32
N TYR A 151 -16.04 16.61 -8.74
CA TYR A 151 -16.52 15.27 -8.43
C TYR A 151 -15.62 14.67 -7.36
N SER A 152 -16.20 14.29 -6.23
CA SER A 152 -15.56 13.50 -5.18
C SER A 152 -15.98 12.04 -5.30
N ILE A 153 -15.02 11.12 -5.44
CA ILE A 153 -15.30 9.69 -5.59
C ILE A 153 -15.35 9.02 -4.22
N GLU A 154 -16.44 8.30 -3.96
CA GLU A 154 -16.63 7.45 -2.78
C GLU A 154 -16.77 5.99 -3.22
N THR A 155 -15.95 5.12 -2.63
CA THR A 155 -16.01 3.67 -2.85
C THR A 155 -16.33 2.97 -1.53
N ARG A 156 -17.50 2.32 -1.46
CA ARG A 156 -17.94 1.59 -0.26
C ARG A 156 -17.77 0.09 -0.39
N LYS A 157 -17.95 -0.42 -1.61
CA LYS A 157 -17.88 -1.85 -1.93
C LYS A 157 -17.32 -2.07 -3.32
N ILE A 158 -16.47 -3.07 -3.46
CA ILE A 158 -15.93 -3.54 -4.73
C ILE A 158 -16.25 -5.01 -4.87
N VAL A 159 -16.88 -5.35 -5.99
CA VAL A 159 -17.15 -6.74 -6.37
C VAL A 159 -16.23 -7.07 -7.53
N PHE A 160 -15.38 -8.06 -7.35
CA PHE A 160 -14.54 -8.57 -8.42
C PHE A 160 -15.32 -9.54 -9.32
N ASN A 161 -15.14 -9.42 -10.63
CA ASN A 161 -15.78 -10.22 -11.66
C ASN A 161 -14.96 -11.51 -11.97
N GLN A 162 -15.41 -12.27 -12.97
CA GLN A 162 -14.79 -13.53 -13.39
C GLN A 162 -13.39 -13.39 -14.04
N GLN A 163 -12.96 -12.17 -14.38
CA GLN A 163 -11.63 -11.90 -14.91
C GLN A 163 -10.58 -11.73 -13.81
N PHE A 164 -11.01 -11.67 -12.54
CA PHE A 164 -10.10 -11.59 -11.40
C PHE A 164 -9.12 -12.76 -11.38
N ASP A 165 -7.83 -12.44 -11.26
CA ASP A 165 -6.77 -13.44 -11.18
C ASP A 165 -6.71 -14.07 -9.78
N THR A 166 -7.32 -15.25 -9.62
CA THR A 166 -7.37 -15.96 -8.33
C THR A 166 -6.00 -16.38 -7.79
N GLU A 167 -4.99 -16.42 -8.67
CA GLU A 167 -3.62 -16.80 -8.31
C GLU A 167 -2.78 -15.60 -7.87
N ILE A 168 -3.27 -14.36 -7.97
CA ILE A 168 -2.51 -13.21 -7.50
C ILE A 168 -2.36 -13.24 -5.99
N ASP A 169 -1.16 -12.91 -5.50
CA ASP A 169 -0.82 -12.90 -4.09
C ASP A 169 -0.79 -11.50 -3.50
N LEU A 170 -0.54 -10.47 -4.31
CA LEU A 170 -0.54 -9.08 -3.88
C LEU A 170 -0.99 -8.16 -5.01
N PHE A 171 -1.97 -7.32 -4.73
CA PHE A 171 -2.43 -6.30 -5.67
C PHE A 171 -2.97 -5.06 -4.96
N LYS A 172 -3.25 -4.04 -5.77
CA LYS A 172 -3.95 -2.82 -5.35
C LYS A 172 -4.93 -2.39 -6.43
N ILE A 173 -5.82 -1.49 -6.05
CA ILE A 173 -6.88 -0.92 -6.89
C ILE A 173 -6.89 0.60 -6.65
N PRO A 174 -5.90 1.32 -7.20
CA PRO A 174 -5.73 2.74 -6.93
C PRO A 174 -7.00 3.51 -7.32
N LEU A 175 -7.26 4.67 -6.71
CA LEU A 175 -8.52 5.45 -6.81
C LEU A 175 -9.73 4.86 -6.07
N TYR A 176 -9.80 3.54 -5.91
CA TYR A 176 -10.94 2.87 -5.28
C TYR A 176 -10.65 2.36 -3.87
N SER A 177 -9.38 2.10 -3.55
CA SER A 177 -8.94 1.80 -2.19
C SER A 177 -7.52 2.32 -1.95
N TRP A 178 -7.23 2.65 -0.70
CA TRP A 178 -5.87 2.92 -0.23
C TRP A 178 -5.16 1.65 0.30
N GLY A 179 -5.86 0.51 0.30
CA GLY A 179 -5.32 -0.75 0.77
C GLY A 179 -4.47 -1.46 -0.27
N ILE A 180 -3.48 -2.20 0.23
CA ILE A 180 -2.82 -3.27 -0.50
C ILE A 180 -3.45 -4.58 -0.04
N TYR A 181 -3.86 -5.40 -1.00
CA TYR A 181 -4.57 -6.64 -0.77
C TYR A 181 -3.64 -7.81 -0.99
N ILE A 182 -3.62 -8.75 -0.04
CA ILE A 182 -2.82 -9.95 -0.14
C ILE A 182 -3.67 -11.22 -0.05
N SER A 183 -3.23 -12.28 -0.71
CA SER A 183 -3.87 -13.58 -0.62
C SER A 183 -3.64 -14.21 0.75
N GLU A 184 -4.54 -15.12 1.16
CA GLU A 184 -4.32 -15.97 2.33
C GLU A 184 -2.99 -16.75 2.25
N ARG A 185 -2.55 -17.14 1.05
CA ARG A 185 -1.26 -17.84 0.84
C ARG A 185 -0.08 -16.97 1.25
N LEU A 186 -0.02 -15.72 0.78
CA LEU A 186 1.04 -14.79 1.13
C LEU A 186 0.98 -14.42 2.61
N LYS A 187 -0.22 -14.14 3.15
CA LYS A 187 -0.42 -13.94 4.59
C LYS A 187 0.22 -15.06 5.42
N ASN A 188 -0.13 -16.30 5.11
CA ASN A 188 0.39 -17.47 5.83
C ASN A 188 1.92 -17.60 5.71
N LYS A 189 2.51 -17.30 4.53
CA LYS A 189 3.97 -17.29 4.36
C LYS A 189 4.64 -16.25 5.26
N LEU A 190 4.07 -15.05 5.34
CA LEU A 190 4.60 -13.96 6.18
C LEU A 190 4.53 -14.33 7.67
N GLU A 191 3.40 -14.87 8.13
CA GLU A 191 3.20 -15.30 9.52
C GLU A 191 4.12 -16.48 9.89
N GLN A 192 4.22 -17.49 9.04
CA GLN A 192 5.09 -18.65 9.26
C GLN A 192 6.57 -18.25 9.30
N SER A 193 6.95 -17.24 8.52
CA SER A 193 8.31 -16.68 8.50
C SER A 193 8.57 -15.69 9.64
N GLN A 194 7.57 -15.42 10.48
CA GLN A 194 7.64 -14.49 11.60
C GLN A 194 8.13 -13.09 11.18
N ILE A 195 7.67 -12.61 10.03
CA ILE A 195 7.92 -11.24 9.58
C ILE A 195 7.30 -10.26 10.58
N THR A 196 8.07 -9.28 11.03
CA THR A 196 7.66 -8.37 12.10
C THR A 196 6.99 -7.09 11.58
N ASP A 197 6.19 -6.47 12.46
CA ASP A 197 5.55 -5.15 12.26
C ASP A 197 4.50 -5.11 11.16
N ILE A 198 3.79 -6.21 10.98
CA ILE A 198 2.76 -6.36 9.97
C ILE A 198 1.44 -6.81 10.59
N GLY A 199 0.37 -6.28 10.04
CA GLY A 199 -0.99 -6.65 10.36
C GLY A 199 -1.81 -6.99 9.12
N PHE A 200 -2.89 -7.73 9.37
CA PHE A 200 -3.82 -8.16 8.33
C PHE A 200 -5.25 -7.90 8.79
N ALA A 201 -6.11 -7.42 7.88
CA ALA A 201 -7.52 -7.28 8.16
C ALA A 201 -8.37 -7.85 7.03
N ASP A 202 -9.35 -8.69 7.37
CA ASP A 202 -10.39 -9.15 6.44
C ASP A 202 -11.56 -8.15 6.36
N HIS A 203 -11.71 -7.31 7.38
CA HIS A 203 -12.76 -6.33 7.50
C HIS A 203 -12.21 -4.97 7.95
N LYS A 204 -12.72 -3.89 7.37
CA LYS A 204 -12.28 -2.53 7.69
C LYS A 204 -12.48 -2.18 9.17
N GLU A 205 -13.38 -2.87 9.87
CA GLU A 205 -13.62 -2.69 11.30
C GLU A 205 -12.38 -3.00 12.15
N GLN A 206 -11.49 -3.86 11.66
CA GLN A 206 -10.21 -4.22 12.28
C GLN A 206 -9.11 -3.18 12.01
N LEU A 207 -9.30 -2.27 11.05
CA LEU A 207 -8.36 -1.19 10.77
C LEU A 207 -8.56 -0.02 11.74
N GLY A 208 -7.53 0.81 11.91
CA GLY A 208 -7.63 2.05 12.69
C GLY A 208 -8.73 2.99 12.15
N THR A 209 -9.41 3.72 13.05
CA THR A 209 -10.58 4.55 12.72
C THR A 209 -10.34 5.55 11.58
N VAL A 210 -9.13 6.10 11.48
CA VAL A 210 -8.73 7.05 10.42
C VAL A 210 -8.73 6.40 9.03
N TRP A 211 -8.40 5.11 8.97
CA TRP A 211 -8.23 4.38 7.71
C TRP A 211 -9.55 3.84 7.18
N LYS A 212 -10.49 3.43 8.05
CA LYS A 212 -11.75 2.76 7.68
C LYS A 212 -12.50 3.34 6.46
N PRO A 213 -12.62 4.68 6.29
CA PRO A 213 -13.34 5.24 5.14
C PRO A 213 -12.72 4.92 3.78
N TYR A 214 -11.42 4.60 3.73
CA TYR A 214 -10.65 4.39 2.50
C TYR A 214 -10.46 2.91 2.11
N PHE A 215 -11.06 2.01 2.90
CA PHE A 215 -11.00 0.56 2.70
C PHE A 215 -12.40 0.00 2.43
N PRO A 216 -12.77 -0.19 1.16
CA PRO A 216 -14.07 -0.71 0.79
C PRO A 216 -14.21 -2.18 1.19
N LEU A 217 -15.45 -2.62 1.34
CA LEU A 217 -15.76 -4.04 1.42
C LEU A 217 -15.39 -4.69 0.07
N VAL A 218 -14.67 -5.81 0.11
CA VAL A 218 -14.29 -6.58 -1.08
C VAL A 218 -15.08 -7.88 -1.13
N GLU A 219 -15.70 -8.13 -2.27
CA GLU A 219 -16.43 -9.36 -2.58
C GLU A 219 -15.93 -9.95 -3.90
N PHE A 220 -16.10 -11.26 -4.07
CA PHE A 220 -15.76 -11.97 -5.30
C PHE A 220 -17.04 -12.55 -5.88
N SER A 221 -17.33 -12.28 -7.15
CA SER A 221 -18.49 -12.87 -7.81
C SER A 221 -18.36 -14.38 -7.85
N SER A 222 -19.40 -15.07 -7.38
CA SER A 222 -19.60 -16.51 -7.58
C SER A 222 -19.92 -16.84 -9.04
#